data_AF-A0A8J5MXL2-F1
#
_entry.id   AF-A0A8J5MXL2-F1
#
_cell.length_a   1.000
_cell.length_b   1.000
_cell.length_c   1.000
_cell.angle_alpha   90.00
_cell.angle_beta   90.00
_cell.angle_gamma   90.00
#
_symmetry.space_group_name_H-M   'P 1'
#
loop_
_entity.id
_entity.type
_entity.pdbx_description
1 polymer ?
#
loop_
_entity_poly.entity_id
_entity_poly.type
_entity_poly.pdbx_seq_one_letter_code
_entity_poly.pdbx_strand_id
1 'polypeptide(L)'
;NMQSTAYSLVVFTATMVVMFWASVFLYTSFYFTYMPDESVMWPVHFQYRSCHDKPGICSNPFAVISVTDPTRGSLLARGQKYRVVVDIDMPESPTNQKIGMFLINMNMKSHTGEVLREASRSSMLRYKSSLLQTLSTITFAPLLLYGIHEEKQMVTVELFSQYEEDP
;
A
#
# COMPACT_ATOMS: atom_id res chain seq x y z
N ASN A 1 -33.04 -25.73 47.72
CA ASN A 1 -31.94 -26.11 46.81
C ASN A 1 -32.04 -25.56 45.39
N MET A 2 -33.22 -25.25 44.82
CA MET A 2 -33.30 -24.72 43.44
C MET A 2 -33.00 -23.21 43.30
N GLN A 3 -33.30 -22.40 44.32
CA GLN A 3 -32.97 -20.97 44.27
C GLN A 3 -31.46 -20.71 44.41
N SER A 4 -30.78 -21.43 45.32
CA SER A 4 -29.32 -21.28 45.53
C SER A 4 -28.50 -21.69 44.29
N THR A 5 -28.90 -22.74 43.57
CA THR A 5 -28.25 -23.13 42.31
C THR A 5 -28.48 -22.12 41.19
N ALA A 6 -29.67 -21.52 41.10
CA ALA A 6 -29.96 -20.46 40.14
C ALA A 6 -29.12 -19.20 40.38
N TYR A 7 -28.97 -18.77 41.63
CA TYR A 7 -28.08 -17.64 41.98
C TYR A 7 -26.63 -17.92 41.62
N SER A 8 -26.13 -19.12 41.93
CA SER A 8 -24.75 -19.51 41.60
C SER A 8 -24.50 -19.53 40.08
N LEU A 9 -25.45 -19.99 39.28
CA LEU A 9 -25.36 -19.99 37.82
C LEU A 9 -25.37 -18.56 37.24
N VAL A 10 -26.24 -17.69 37.76
CA VAL A 10 -26.31 -16.28 37.33
C VAL A 10 -25.00 -15.56 37.66
N VAL A 11 -24.44 -15.76 38.85
CA VAL A 11 -23.15 -15.15 39.22
C VAL A 11 -22.02 -15.68 38.34
N PHE A 12 -21.96 -16.99 38.07
CA PHE A 12 -20.92 -17.58 37.22
C PHE A 12 -21.01 -17.08 35.76
N THR A 13 -22.22 -16.97 35.21
CA THR A 13 -22.41 -16.44 33.86
C THR A 13 -22.05 -14.95 33.80
N ALA A 14 -22.45 -14.16 34.81
CA ALA A 14 -22.09 -12.74 34.91
C ALA A 14 -20.57 -12.55 35.02
N THR A 15 -19.86 -13.34 35.83
CA THR A 15 -18.40 -13.23 35.95
C THR A 15 -17.70 -13.60 34.65
N MET A 16 -18.16 -14.63 33.93
CA MET A 16 -17.62 -14.98 32.61
C MET A 16 -17.81 -13.86 31.59
N VAL A 17 -18.99 -13.23 31.57
CA VAL A 17 -19.27 -12.09 30.69
C VAL A 17 -18.38 -10.91 31.03
N VAL A 18 -18.23 -10.58 32.33
CA VAL A 18 -17.35 -9.48 32.76
C VAL A 18 -15.89 -9.76 32.42
N MET A 19 -15.40 -10.97 32.64
CA MET A 19 -14.03 -11.35 32.29
C MET A 19 -13.79 -11.30 30.78
N PHE A 20 -14.76 -11.74 29.97
CA PHE A 20 -14.67 -11.64 28.52
C PHE A 20 -14.56 -10.19 28.06
N TRP A 21 -15.44 -9.31 28.54
CA TRP A 21 -15.38 -7.88 28.20
C TRP A 21 -14.12 -7.19 28.71
N ALA A 22 -13.67 -7.52 29.92
CA ALA A 22 -12.42 -7.01 30.46
C ALA A 22 -11.22 -7.45 29.60
N SER A 23 -11.21 -8.70 29.14
CA SER A 23 -10.17 -9.22 28.24
C SER A 23 -10.17 -8.52 26.89
N VAL A 24 -11.35 -8.33 26.28
CA VAL A 24 -11.47 -7.61 25.00
C VAL A 24 -11.00 -6.16 25.17
N PHE A 25 -11.45 -5.47 26.21
CA PHE A 25 -11.05 -4.09 26.49
C PHE A 25 -9.54 -3.95 26.70
N LEU A 26 -8.96 -4.81 27.54
CA LEU A 26 -7.51 -4.79 27.79
C LEU A 26 -6.74 -5.07 26.50
N TYR A 27 -7.10 -6.13 25.76
CA TYR A 27 -6.43 -6.46 24.49
C TYR A 27 -6.49 -5.29 23.50
N THR A 28 -7.67 -4.72 23.27
CA THR A 28 -7.85 -3.58 22.37
C THR A 28 -7.05 -2.36 22.81
N SER A 29 -7.05 -2.04 24.11
CA SER A 29 -6.29 -0.91 24.65
C SER A 29 -4.79 -1.10 24.49
N PHE A 30 -4.27 -2.30 24.76
CA PHE A 30 -2.86 -2.60 24.57
C PHE A 30 -2.46 -2.56 23.09
N TYR A 31 -3.30 -3.13 22.22
CA TYR A 31 -3.07 -3.15 20.78
C TYR A 31 -2.91 -1.72 20.23
N PHE A 32 -3.87 -0.83 20.49
CA PHE A 32 -3.82 0.53 19.94
C PHE A 32 -2.83 1.47 20.65
N THR A 33 -2.43 1.17 21.89
CA THR A 33 -1.44 2.00 22.60
C THR A 33 -0.01 1.64 22.23
N TYR A 34 0.27 0.35 22.00
CA TYR A 34 1.65 -0.13 21.92
C TYR A 34 2.05 -0.70 20.57
N MET A 35 1.12 -1.12 19.70
CA MET A 35 1.48 -1.62 18.38
C MET A 35 1.72 -0.44 17.45
N PRO A 36 2.97 -0.17 17.03
CA PRO A 36 3.25 0.91 16.09
C PRO A 36 2.81 0.49 14.67
N ASP A 37 2.61 1.48 13.82
CA ASP A 37 2.37 1.24 12.39
C ASP A 37 3.60 0.59 11.74
N GLU A 38 3.44 -0.63 11.24
CA GLU A 38 4.54 -1.42 10.66
C GLU A 38 4.99 -0.94 9.27
N SER A 39 4.17 -0.13 8.60
CA SER A 39 4.46 0.38 7.26
C SER A 39 3.96 1.81 7.08
N VAL A 40 4.85 2.69 6.61
CA VAL A 40 4.48 4.07 6.29
C VAL A 40 4.17 4.17 4.79
N MET A 41 2.96 4.60 4.45
CA MET A 41 2.50 4.74 3.06
C MET A 41 2.43 6.22 2.67
N TRP A 42 3.00 6.56 1.51
CA TRP A 42 3.00 7.93 0.98
C TRP A 42 2.46 7.96 -0.45
N PRO A 43 1.54 8.89 -0.76
CA PRO A 43 1.02 9.00 -2.11
C PRO A 43 2.11 9.47 -3.07
N VAL A 44 2.20 8.81 -4.22
CA VAL A 44 3.14 9.16 -5.29
C VAL A 44 2.39 9.91 -6.39
N HIS A 45 2.66 11.20 -6.53
CA HIS A 45 2.07 12.03 -7.57
C HIS A 45 3.04 12.17 -8.75
N PHE A 46 2.78 11.41 -9.82
CA PHE A 46 3.58 11.48 -11.04
C PHE A 46 3.37 12.80 -11.78
N GLN A 47 4.48 13.35 -12.26
CA GLN A 47 4.58 14.54 -13.06
C GLN A 47 5.21 14.22 -14.41
N TYR A 48 4.91 15.06 -15.39
CA TYR A 48 5.39 14.94 -16.76
C TYR A 48 5.93 16.29 -17.20
N ARG A 49 6.94 16.28 -18.07
CA ARG A 49 7.42 17.48 -18.76
C ARG A 49 6.78 17.55 -20.13
N SER A 50 6.18 18.71 -20.43
CA SER A 50 5.73 19.04 -21.78
C SER A 50 6.92 19.21 -22.71
N CYS A 51 6.75 18.85 -23.98
CA CYS A 51 7.74 19.15 -25.00
C CYS A 51 7.84 20.68 -25.22
N HIS A 52 9.03 21.20 -25.51
CA HIS A 52 9.20 22.63 -25.84
C HIS A 52 8.67 22.97 -27.24
N ASP A 53 8.86 22.08 -28.22
CA ASP A 53 8.64 22.41 -29.64
C ASP A 53 7.28 21.95 -30.19
N LYS A 54 6.55 21.09 -29.48
CA LYS A 54 5.31 20.47 -29.95
C LYS A 54 4.32 20.26 -28.80
N PRO A 55 3.00 20.28 -29.06
CA PRO A 55 2.03 19.86 -28.05
C PRO A 55 2.21 18.35 -27.79
N GLY A 56 2.55 17.98 -26.56
CA GLY A 56 2.74 16.60 -26.16
C GLY A 56 3.55 16.42 -24.87
N ILE A 57 3.62 15.17 -24.42
CA ILE A 57 4.44 14.73 -23.29
C ILE A 57 5.76 14.18 -23.85
N CYS A 58 6.89 14.71 -23.39
CA CYS A 58 8.22 14.32 -23.87
C CYS A 58 9.10 13.66 -22.79
N SER A 59 8.58 13.46 -21.58
CA SER A 59 9.30 12.75 -20.52
C SER A 59 8.53 11.54 -20.03
N ASN A 60 9.28 10.60 -19.47
CA ASN A 60 8.70 9.55 -18.63
C ASN A 60 8.04 10.19 -17.39
N PRO A 61 7.03 9.53 -16.79
CA PRO A 61 6.49 9.94 -15.50
C PRO A 61 7.58 9.90 -14.44
N PHE A 62 7.67 10.95 -13.62
CA PHE A 62 8.56 10.98 -12.46
C PHE A 62 7.85 11.62 -11.27
N ALA A 63 8.26 11.27 -10.06
CA ALA A 63 7.75 11.87 -8.83
C ALA A 63 8.91 12.15 -7.89
N VAL A 64 8.78 13.19 -7.06
CA VAL A 64 9.76 13.55 -6.03
C VAL A 64 9.01 13.60 -4.70
N ILE A 65 9.52 12.86 -3.72
CA ILE A 65 8.91 12.72 -2.40
C ILE A 65 9.93 13.23 -1.38
N SER A 66 9.52 14.16 -0.52
CA SER A 66 10.35 14.65 0.57
C SER A 66 10.31 13.66 1.73
N VAL A 67 11.47 13.05 2.03
CA VAL A 67 11.65 12.13 3.17
C VAL A 67 11.62 12.87 4.51
N THR A 68 11.79 14.19 4.51
CA THR A 68 11.66 15.00 5.71
C THR A 68 10.62 16.08 5.46
N ASP A 69 9.56 16.10 6.26
CA ASP A 69 8.53 17.13 6.23
C ASP A 69 8.72 18.03 7.47
N PRO A 70 8.88 19.36 7.31
CA PRO A 70 8.99 20.27 8.44
C PRO A 70 7.81 20.20 9.42
N THR A 71 6.64 19.76 8.95
CA THR A 71 5.40 19.70 9.73
C THR A 71 5.10 18.32 10.31
N ARG A 72 5.58 17.26 9.65
CA ARG A 72 5.28 15.85 10.03
C ARG A 72 6.49 15.07 10.53
N GLY A 73 7.69 15.65 10.50
CA GLY A 73 8.93 15.00 10.91
C GLY A 73 9.60 14.19 9.79
N SER A 74 10.57 13.35 10.15
CA SER A 74 11.23 12.44 9.21
C SER A 74 10.37 11.22 8.92
N LEU A 75 10.24 10.87 7.65
CA LEU A 75 9.53 9.68 7.19
C LEU A 75 10.29 8.39 7.53
N LEU A 76 11.61 8.49 7.63
CA LEU A 76 12.50 7.39 7.95
C LEU A 76 13.22 7.71 9.27
N ALA A 77 13.24 6.73 10.17
CA ALA A 77 13.99 6.79 11.41
C ALA A 77 15.43 6.32 11.16
N ARG A 78 16.41 7.02 11.74
CA ARG A 78 17.83 6.68 11.58
C ARG A 78 18.15 5.33 12.21
N GLY A 79 19.00 4.54 11.54
CA GLY A 79 19.43 3.22 12.01
C GLY A 79 18.36 2.12 11.91
N GLN A 80 17.18 2.42 11.34
CA GLN A 80 16.16 1.43 11.04
C GLN A 80 16.27 0.98 9.59
N LYS A 81 16.20 -0.34 9.37
CA LYS A 81 16.16 -0.93 8.03
C LYS A 81 14.74 -0.96 7.49
N TYR A 82 14.56 -0.42 6.30
CA TYR A 82 13.29 -0.29 5.61
C TYR A 82 13.25 -1.11 4.33
N ARG A 83 12.10 -1.74 4.08
CA ARG A 83 11.76 -2.29 2.77
C ARG A 83 10.95 -1.24 2.01
N VAL A 84 11.47 -0.77 0.89
CA VAL A 84 10.83 0.24 0.05
C VAL A 84 10.15 -0.44 -1.12
N VAL A 85 8.83 -0.31 -1.16
CA VAL A 85 7.94 -0.90 -2.16
C VAL A 85 7.14 0.22 -2.82
N VAL A 86 6.96 0.13 -4.12
CA VAL A 86 6.09 1.02 -4.88
C VAL A 86 4.93 0.22 -5.44
N ASP A 87 3.71 0.63 -5.09
CA ASP A 87 2.47 0.10 -5.63
C ASP A 87 1.94 1.06 -6.70
N ILE A 88 1.74 0.55 -7.91
CA ILE A 88 1.22 1.32 -9.04
C ILE A 88 -0.11 0.72 -9.48
N ASP A 89 -1.18 1.50 -9.32
CA ASP A 89 -2.47 1.17 -9.91
C ASP A 89 -2.48 1.49 -11.41
N MET A 90 -2.70 0.48 -12.24
CA MET A 90 -2.76 0.63 -13.70
C MET A 90 -4.06 0.06 -14.28
N PRO A 91 -4.78 0.80 -15.13
CA PRO A 91 -5.95 0.27 -15.81
C PRO A 91 -5.53 -0.78 -16.86
N GLU A 92 -6.36 -1.81 -17.04
CA GLU A 92 -6.13 -2.89 -18.01
C GLU A 92 -6.44 -2.47 -19.46
N SER A 93 -6.01 -1.27 -19.87
CA SER A 93 -6.25 -0.74 -21.22
C SER A 93 -5.40 -1.45 -22.30
N PRO A 94 -5.85 -1.52 -23.56
CA PRO A 94 -5.06 -2.09 -24.65
C PRO A 94 -3.70 -1.42 -24.84
N THR A 95 -3.60 -0.13 -24.54
CA THR A 95 -2.34 0.62 -24.59
C THR A 95 -1.38 0.12 -23.50
N ASN A 96 -1.85 -0.01 -22.25
CA ASN A 96 -1.02 -0.47 -21.14
C ASN A 96 -0.60 -1.94 -21.29
N GLN A 97 -1.46 -2.79 -21.84
CA GLN A 97 -1.14 -4.18 -22.12
C GLN A 97 -0.03 -4.33 -23.17
N LYS A 98 0.07 -3.39 -24.11
CA LYS A 98 1.09 -3.38 -25.18
C LYS A 98 2.43 -2.77 -24.75
N ILE A 99 2.50 -2.08 -23.61
CA ILE A 99 3.76 -1.54 -23.08
C ILE A 99 4.76 -2.67 -22.81
N GLY A 100 4.28 -3.84 -22.37
CA GLY A 100 5.12 -4.97 -22.02
C GLY A 100 5.91 -4.73 -20.74
N MET A 101 7.20 -5.02 -20.76
CA MET A 101 8.09 -4.82 -19.62
C MET A 101 8.52 -3.35 -19.54
N PHE A 102 8.34 -2.74 -18.38
CA PHE A 102 8.80 -1.38 -18.09
C PHE A 102 9.75 -1.39 -16.88
N LEU A 103 10.56 -0.34 -16.77
CA LEU A 103 11.56 -0.18 -15.72
C LEU A 103 11.11 0.93 -14.76
N ILE A 104 11.17 0.65 -13.46
CA ILE A 104 11.01 1.65 -12.40
C ILE A 104 12.39 1.96 -11.84
N ASN A 105 12.75 3.24 -11.86
CA ASN A 105 13.99 3.74 -11.28
C ASN A 105 13.65 4.62 -10.07
N MET A 106 14.37 4.39 -8.97
CA MET A 106 14.24 5.17 -7.75
C MET A 106 15.62 5.60 -7.26
N ASN A 107 15.77 6.91 -7.06
CA ASN A 107 17.02 7.51 -6.61
C ASN A 107 16.76 8.17 -5.25
N MET A 108 17.41 7.65 -4.21
CA MET A 108 17.44 8.25 -2.88
C MET A 108 18.47 9.36 -2.89
N LYS A 109 18.05 10.59 -2.62
CA LYS A 109 18.92 11.77 -2.67
C LYS A 109 19.10 12.37 -1.29
N SER A 110 20.31 12.87 -1.03
CA SER A 110 20.63 13.70 0.13
C SER A 110 19.92 15.06 0.03
N HIS A 111 19.87 15.80 1.13
CA HIS A 111 19.43 17.21 1.16
C HIS A 111 20.23 18.11 0.20
N THR A 112 21.48 17.75 -0.10
CA THR A 112 22.33 18.46 -1.07
C THR A 112 22.01 18.11 -2.53
N GLY A 113 21.13 17.13 -2.77
CA GLY A 113 20.74 16.66 -4.10
C GLY A 113 21.62 15.54 -4.68
N GLU A 114 22.67 15.12 -3.96
CA GLU A 114 23.52 13.98 -4.34
C GLU A 114 22.75 12.66 -4.24
N VAL A 115 22.95 11.77 -5.21
CA VAL A 115 22.32 10.43 -5.21
C VAL A 115 23.09 9.53 -4.26
N LEU A 116 22.47 9.16 -3.14
CA LEU A 116 23.04 8.27 -2.14
C LEU A 116 22.90 6.80 -2.55
N ARG A 117 21.71 6.43 -3.05
CA ARG A 117 21.40 5.08 -3.51
C ARG A 117 20.47 5.14 -4.71
N GLU A 118 20.64 4.18 -5.60
CA GLU A 118 19.83 4.01 -6.80
C GLU A 118 19.36 2.55 -6.88
N ALA A 119 18.10 2.37 -7.26
CA ALA A 119 17.50 1.08 -7.53
C ALA A 119 16.71 1.13 -8.84
N SER A 120 16.96 0.13 -9.68
CA SER A 120 16.24 -0.10 -10.92
C SER A 120 15.64 -1.50 -10.89
N ARG A 121 14.32 -1.60 -11.13
CA ARG A 121 13.58 -2.86 -11.14
C ARG A 121 12.63 -2.90 -12.32
N SER A 122 12.66 -4.00 -13.06
CA SER A 122 11.71 -4.23 -14.14
C SER A 122 10.41 -4.80 -13.60
N SER A 123 9.30 -4.43 -14.22
CA SER A 123 7.98 -4.96 -13.94
C SER A 123 7.14 -4.99 -15.21
N MET A 124 5.98 -5.65 -15.14
CA MET A 124 5.04 -5.76 -16.26
C MET A 124 3.62 -5.91 -15.73
N LEU A 125 2.63 -5.43 -16.50
CA LEU A 125 1.25 -5.83 -16.24
C LEU A 125 1.12 -7.35 -16.37
N ARG A 126 0.20 -7.94 -15.60
CA ARG A 126 -0.05 -9.37 -15.69
C ARG A 126 -0.78 -9.64 -16.98
N TYR A 127 -0.15 -10.42 -17.86
CA TYR A 127 -0.78 -10.81 -19.12
C TYR A 127 -2.02 -11.67 -18.87
N LYS A 128 -3.11 -11.32 -19.55
CA LYS A 128 -4.33 -12.12 -19.67
C LYS A 128 -4.63 -12.31 -21.16
N SER A 129 -5.02 -13.51 -21.58
CA SER A 129 -5.42 -13.75 -22.96
C SER A 129 -6.75 -13.05 -23.28
N SER A 130 -7.01 -12.74 -24.54
CA SER A 130 -8.28 -12.10 -24.95
C SER A 130 -9.51 -12.94 -24.58
N LEU A 131 -9.39 -14.27 -24.62
CA LEU A 131 -10.44 -15.18 -24.16
C LEU A 131 -10.67 -15.05 -22.65
N LEU A 132 -9.60 -14.98 -21.85
CA LEU A 132 -9.72 -14.83 -20.40
C LEU A 132 -10.28 -13.45 -20.01
N GLN A 133 -9.87 -12.40 -20.72
CA GLN A 133 -10.40 -11.05 -20.52
C GLN A 133 -11.91 -11.02 -20.79
N THR A 134 -12.36 -11.51 -21.95
CA THR A 134 -13.79 -11.56 -22.29
C THR A 134 -14.61 -12.39 -21.31
N LEU A 135 -14.12 -13.58 -20.92
CA LEU A 135 -14.80 -14.41 -19.94
C LEU A 135 -14.88 -13.73 -18.57
N SER A 136 -13.80 -13.06 -18.13
CA SER A 136 -13.76 -12.31 -16.87
C SER A 136 -14.74 -11.14 -16.90
N THR A 137 -14.75 -10.34 -17.97
CA THR A 137 -15.65 -9.20 -18.13
C THR A 137 -17.11 -9.66 -18.18
N ILE A 138 -17.44 -10.80 -18.82
CA ILE A 138 -18.80 -11.35 -18.82
C ILE A 138 -19.19 -11.86 -17.43
N THR A 139 -18.30 -12.59 -16.77
CA THR A 139 -18.57 -13.18 -15.44
C THR A 139 -18.79 -12.09 -14.39
N PHE A 140 -18.01 -11.01 -14.43
CA PHE A 140 -18.11 -9.88 -13.51
C PHE A 140 -18.91 -8.69 -14.06
N ALA A 141 -19.57 -8.84 -15.21
CA ALA A 141 -20.35 -7.78 -15.87
C ALA A 141 -21.30 -7.02 -14.94
N PRO A 142 -22.16 -7.68 -14.12
CA PRO A 142 -23.03 -6.94 -13.22
C PRO A 142 -22.25 -6.07 -12.23
N LEU A 143 -21.15 -6.58 -11.64
CA LEU A 143 -20.37 -5.83 -10.66
C LEU A 143 -19.63 -4.65 -11.29
N LEU A 144 -19.15 -4.80 -12.53
CA LEU A 144 -18.52 -3.73 -13.30
C LEU A 144 -19.52 -2.61 -13.65
N LEU A 145 -20.74 -2.98 -14.08
CA LEU A 145 -21.78 -2.01 -14.44
C LEU A 145 -22.29 -1.20 -13.24
N TYR A 146 -22.38 -1.82 -12.07
CA TYR A 146 -22.72 -1.12 -10.82
C TYR A 146 -21.53 -0.37 -10.21
N GLY A 147 -20.34 -0.40 -10.84
CA GLY A 147 -19.14 0.29 -10.37
C GLY A 147 -18.55 -0.28 -9.07
N ILE A 148 -18.94 -1.51 -8.69
CA ILE A 148 -18.42 -2.20 -7.50
C ILE A 148 -17.01 -2.74 -7.77
N HIS A 149 -16.74 -3.10 -9.03
CA HIS A 149 -15.43 -3.49 -9.50
C HIS A 149 -14.97 -2.57 -10.63
N GLU A 150 -13.65 -2.37 -10.72
CA GLU A 150 -12.98 -1.60 -11.76
C GLU A 150 -11.96 -2.48 -12.47
N GLU A 151 -11.77 -2.28 -13.78
CA GLU A 151 -10.77 -3.00 -14.58
C GLU A 151 -9.36 -2.40 -14.39
N LYS A 152 -8.83 -2.55 -13.17
CA LYS A 152 -7.49 -2.11 -12.80
C LYS A 152 -6.69 -3.23 -12.16
N GLN A 153 -5.38 -3.14 -12.30
CA GLN A 153 -4.41 -4.04 -11.70
C GLN A 153 -3.41 -3.24 -10.88
N MET A 154 -3.16 -3.68 -9.66
CA MET A 154 -2.07 -3.17 -8.82
C MET A 154 -0.76 -3.89 -9.18
N VAL A 155 0.28 -3.11 -9.46
CA VAL A 155 1.63 -3.62 -9.75
C VAL A 155 2.57 -3.19 -8.63
N THR A 156 2.90 -4.15 -7.78
CA THR A 156 3.81 -4.00 -6.63
C THR A 156 5.24 -4.29 -7.03
N VAL A 157 6.16 -3.36 -6.76
CA VAL A 157 7.58 -3.51 -7.08
C VAL A 157 8.45 -3.15 -5.87
N GLU A 158 9.22 -4.12 -5.39
CA GLU A 158 10.20 -3.91 -4.32
C GLU A 158 11.51 -3.34 -4.88
N LEU A 159 11.84 -2.10 -4.49
CA LEU A 159 13.03 -1.39 -4.97
C LEU A 159 14.21 -1.60 -4.03
N PHE A 160 13.98 -1.52 -2.72
CA PHE A 160 14.98 -1.80 -1.69
C PHE A 160 14.43 -2.77 -0.65
N SER A 161 15.21 -3.81 -0.31
CA SER A 161 14.85 -4.78 0.72
C SER A 161 15.26 -4.35 2.13
N GLN A 162 16.41 -3.64 2.23
CA GLN A 162 17.04 -3.23 3.48
C GLN A 162 17.71 -1.86 3.30
N TYR A 163 16.93 -0.84 2.97
CA TYR A 163 17.40 0.54 2.95
C TYR A 163 17.60 1.05 4.38
N GLU A 164 18.74 1.64 4.68
CA GLU A 164 19.05 2.22 5.98
C GLU A 164 19.57 3.64 5.73
N GLU A 165 19.07 4.60 6.49
CA GLU A 165 19.57 5.97 6.44
C GLU A 165 20.88 6.04 7.23
N ASP A 166 21.96 6.47 6.56
CA ASP A 166 23.28 6.61 7.18
C ASP A 166 23.18 7.59 8.39
N PRO A 167 23.90 7.33 9.49
CA PRO A 167 23.75 8.02 10.77
C PRO A 167 24.00 9.54 10.74
#